data_AF-A0A0F8ZD08-F1
#
_entry.id   AF-A0A0F8ZD08-F1
#
_cell.length_a   1.000
_cell.length_b   1.000
_cell.length_c   1.000
_cell.angle_alpha   90.00
_cell.angle_beta   90.00
_cell.angle_gamma   90.00
#
_symmetry.space_group_name_H-M   'P 1'
#
loop_
_entity.id
_entity.type
_entity.pdbx_description
1 polymer ?
#
loop_
_entity_poly.entity_id
_entity_poly.type
_entity_poly.pdbx_seq_one_letter_code
_entity_poly.pdbx_strand_id
1 'polypeptide(L)' 'MKWLTNLYRALWSRIGGRPWTYILRDTWHQIEALWIFGLVLVGIGLEHWWPTMAPWLVLAFGLGYVAGHLFWGKKYIA' A
#
# COMPACT_ATOMS: atom_id res chain seq x y z
N MET A 1 8.43 1.24 23.09
CA MET A 1 7.81 0.36 22.08
C MET A 1 6.33 0.05 22.30
N LYS A 2 5.90 -0.45 23.48
CA LYS A 2 4.49 -0.87 23.72
C LYS A 2 3.44 0.23 23.48
N TRP A 3 3.77 1.50 23.70
CA TRP A 3 2.82 2.61 23.53
C TRP A 3 2.39 2.82 22.06
N LEU A 4 3.32 2.69 21.10
CA LEU A 4 3.00 2.85 19.67
C LEU A 4 2.06 1.75 19.19
N THR A 5 2.27 0.52 19.64
CA THR A 5 1.39 -0.62 19.33
C THR A 5 -0.01 -0.42 19.94
N ASN A 6 -0.08 0.12 21.16
CA ASN A 6 -1.34 0.43 21.82
C ASN A 6 -2.09 1.59 21.13
N LEU A 7 -1.36 2.61 20.68
CA LEU A 7 -1.93 3.72 19.91
C LEU A 7 -2.45 3.26 18.55
N TYR A 8 -1.64 2.49 17.82
CA TYR A 8 -2.06 1.87 16.56
C TYR A 8 -3.33 1.02 16.79
N ARG A 9 -3.35 0.18 17.84
CA ARG A 9 -4.51 -0.61 18.24
C ARG A 9 -5.74 0.21 18.53
N ALA A 10 -5.60 1.32 19.26
CA ALA A 10 -6.71 2.22 19.56
C ALA A 10 -7.25 2.93 18.31
N LEU A 11 -6.38 3.25 17.34
CA LEU A 11 -6.77 3.92 16.10
C LEU A 11 -7.55 2.98 15.17
N TRP A 12 -7.01 1.79 14.89
CA TRP A 12 -7.72 0.85 14.00
C TRP A 12 -8.91 0.15 14.65
N SER A 13 -8.96 0.02 15.99
CA SER A 13 -10.15 -0.53 16.65
C SER A 13 -11.35 0.41 16.54
N ARG A 14 -11.10 1.73 16.50
CA ARG A 14 -12.13 2.76 16.30
C ARG A 14 -12.43 3.00 14.82
N ILE A 15 -11.44 2.85 13.94
CA ILE A 15 -11.55 3.12 12.51
C ILE A 15 -11.39 1.80 11.75
N GLY A 16 -12.53 1.20 11.38
CA GLY A 16 -12.58 0.00 10.53
C GLY A 16 -12.56 -1.34 11.28
N GLY A 17 -12.39 -1.36 12.60
CA GLY A 17 -12.58 -2.53 13.47
C GLY A 17 -11.55 -3.65 13.32
N ARG A 18 -10.60 -3.51 12.38
CA ARG A 18 -9.53 -4.48 12.08
C ARG A 18 -8.25 -3.73 11.69
N PRO A 19 -7.06 -4.34 11.82
CA PRO A 19 -5.82 -3.66 11.49
C PRO A 19 -5.82 -3.14 10.05
N TRP A 20 -5.37 -1.90 9.85
CA TRP A 20 -5.44 -1.22 8.55
C TRP A 20 -4.66 -1.92 7.46
N THR A 21 -3.63 -2.70 7.80
CA THR A 21 -2.93 -3.58 6.86
C THR A 21 -3.88 -4.54 6.15
N TYR A 22 -4.85 -5.11 6.87
CA TYR A 22 -5.87 -5.97 6.26
C TYR A 22 -6.86 -5.14 5.44
N ILE A 23 -7.28 -3.96 5.92
CA ILE A 23 -8.20 -3.08 5.17
C ILE A 23 -7.59 -2.71 3.82
N LEU A 24 -6.38 -2.16 3.83
CA LEU A 24 -5.65 -1.79 2.62
C LEU A 24 -5.45 -2.98 1.70
N ARG A 25 -5.13 -4.16 2.23
CA ARG A 25 -4.96 -5.37 1.43
C ARG A 25 -6.25 -5.82 0.73
N ASP A 26 -7.38 -5.83 1.43
CA ASP A 26 -8.64 -6.22 0.80
C ASP A 26 -9.08 -5.19 -0.24
N THR A 27 -8.93 -3.90 0.06
CA THR A 27 -9.22 -2.84 -0.90
C THR A 27 -8.27 -2.89 -2.10
N TRP A 28 -7.00 -3.25 -1.89
CA TRP A 28 -6.04 -3.48 -2.96
C TRP A 28 -6.52 -4.56 -3.91
N HIS A 29 -6.93 -5.73 -3.40
CA HIS A 29 -7.40 -6.82 -4.26
C HIS A 29 -8.77 -6.55 -4.92
N GLN A 30 -9.65 -5.78 -4.27
CA GLN A 30 -10.96 -5.44 -4.85
C GLN A 30 -10.88 -4.42 -5.97
N ILE A 31 -9.99 -3.43 -5.85
CA ILE A 31 -9.88 -2.31 -6.80
C ILE A 31 -8.42 -2.03 -7.21
N GLU A 32 -7.69 -3.09 -7.55
CA GLU A 32 -6.25 -3.06 -7.84
C GLU A 32 -5.88 -2.02 -8.91
N ALA A 33 -6.62 -1.99 -10.01
CA ALA A 33 -6.37 -1.05 -11.11
C ALA A 33 -6.48 0.43 -10.66
N LEU A 34 -7.43 0.75 -9.77
CA LEU A 34 -7.59 2.10 -9.24
C LEU A 34 -6.42 2.49 -8.32
N TRP A 35 -5.92 1.55 -7.50
CA TRP A 35 -4.74 1.80 -6.67
C TRP A 35 -3.49 2.03 -7.50
N ILE A 36 -3.24 1.19 -8.52
CA ILE A 36 -2.09 1.35 -9.41
C ILE A 36 -2.16 2.70 -10.12
N PHE A 37 -3.31 3.04 -10.70
CA PHE A 37 -3.49 4.31 -11.39
C PHE A 37 -3.29 5.50 -10.45
N GLY A 38 -3.88 5.46 -9.25
CA GLY A 38 -3.70 6.51 -8.24
C GLY A 38 -2.25 6.69 -7.81
N LEU A 39 -1.54 5.59 -7.54
CA LEU A 39 -0.14 5.65 -7.10
C LEU A 39 0.81 6.10 -8.21
N VAL A 40 0.56 5.73 -9.46
CA VAL A 40 1.31 6.24 -10.62
C VAL A 40 1.06 7.73 -10.81
N LEU A 41 -0.19 8.21 -10.70
CA LEU A 41 -0.50 9.64 -10.77
C LEU A 41 0.20 10.44 -9.66
N VAL A 42 0.24 9.90 -8.44
CA VAL A 42 1.01 10.50 -7.33
C VAL A 42 2.50 10.54 -7.68
N GLY A 43 3.05 9.48 -8.27
CA GLY A 43 4.44 9.45 -8.74
C GLY A 43 4.74 10.53 -9.77
N ILE A 44 3.87 10.72 -10.75
CA ILE A 44 3.98 11.79 -11.76
C ILE A 44 3.88 13.18 -11.12
N GLY A 45 2.94 13.37 -10.18
CA GLY A 45 2.81 14.63 -9.44
C GLY A 45 4.03 14.95 -8.57
N LEU A 46 4.67 13.92 -8.01
CA LEU A 46 5.90 14.05 -7.23
C LEU A 46 7.11 14.42 -8.09
N GLU A 47 7.10 14.13 -9.39
CA GLU A 47 8.17 14.54 -10.32
C GLU A 47 8.39 16.05 -10.29
N HIS A 48 7.32 16.83 -10.13
CA HIS A 48 7.43 18.29 -10.08
C HIS A 48 8.30 18.79 -8.92
N TRP A 49 8.24 18.11 -7.77
CA TRP A 49 8.95 18.50 -6.56
C TRP A 49 10.27 17.74 -6.38
N TRP A 50 10.38 16.54 -6.95
CA TRP A 50 11.52 15.66 -6.78
C TRP A 50 11.88 14.90 -8.07
N PRO A 51 12.28 15.61 -9.14
CA PRO A 51 12.41 15.04 -10.49
C PRO A 51 13.46 13.94 -10.58
N THR A 52 14.52 14.01 -9.78
CA THR A 52 15.55 12.96 -9.75
C THR A 52 15.10 11.70 -9.04
N MET A 53 14.18 11.80 -8.06
CA MET A 53 13.82 10.70 -7.16
C MET A 53 12.49 10.04 -7.54
N ALA A 54 11.54 10.80 -8.08
CA ALA A 54 10.26 10.33 -8.56
C ALA A 54 10.34 9.13 -9.54
N PRO A 55 11.20 9.11 -10.59
CA PRO A 55 11.28 7.97 -11.49
C PRO A 55 11.75 6.69 -10.78
N TRP A 56 12.66 6.82 -9.80
CA TRP A 56 13.10 5.67 -8.99
C TRP A 56 11.99 5.13 -8.09
N LEU A 57 11.13 6.00 -7.55
CA LEU A 57 9.99 5.60 -6.73
C LEU A 57 8.94 4.86 -7.55
N VAL A 58 8.64 5.32 -8.77
CA VAL A 58 7.72 4.64 -9.69
C VAL A 58 8.29 3.29 -10.12
N LEU A 59 9.59 3.23 -10.43
CA LEU A 59 10.26 1.98 -10.78
C LEU A 59 10.27 0.99 -9.62
N ALA A 60 10.63 1.43 -8.41
CA ALA A 60 10.61 0.61 -7.20
C ALA A 60 9.20 0.09 -6.88
N PHE A 61 8.18 0.93 -7.05
CA PHE A 61 6.78 0.53 -6.93
C PHE A 61 6.41 -0.55 -7.96
N GLY A 62 6.76 -0.38 -9.23
CA GLY A 62 6.51 -1.36 -10.29
C GLY A 62 7.19 -2.71 -10.03
N LEU A 63 8.46 -2.69 -9.60
CA LEU A 63 9.19 -3.90 -9.23
C LEU A 63 8.59 -4.59 -8.01
N GLY A 64 8.23 -3.81 -6.98
CA GLY A 64 7.55 -4.32 -5.79
C GLY A 64 6.17 -4.91 -6.10
N TYR A 65 5.43 -4.29 -7.03
CA TYR A 65 4.14 -4.79 -7.51
C TYR A 65 4.26 -6.14 -8.22
N VAL A 66 5.23 -6.27 -9.14
CA VAL A 66 5.52 -7.53 -9.83
C VAL A 66 5.98 -8.61 -8.86
N ALA A 67 6.89 -8.27 -7.94
CA ALA A 67 7.33 -9.19 -6.90
C ALA A 67 6.16 -9.63 -6.00
N GLY A 68 5.29 -8.70 -5.60
CA GLY A 68 4.07 -9.01 -4.87
C GLY A 68 3.19 -10.01 -5.63
N HIS A 69 2.98 -9.81 -6.93
CA HIS A 69 2.21 -10.75 -7.74
C HIS A 69 2.84 -12.14 -7.89
N LEU A 70 4.17 -12.22 -7.93
CA LEU A 70 4.89 -13.49 -8.09
C LEU A 70 4.97 -14.28 -6.77
N PHE A 71 5.12 -13.60 -5.63
CA PHE A 71 5.38 -14.24 -4.33
C PHE A 71 4.18 -14.26 -3.38
N TRP A 72 3.12 -13.49 -3.65
CA TRP A 72 1.94 -13.46 -2.79
C TRP A 72 0.97 -14.58 -3.20
N GLY A 73 0.94 -15.64 -2.39
CA GLY A 73 0.12 -16.82 -2.65
C GLY A 73 -1.39 -16.54 -2.70
N LYS A 74 -2.10 -17.22 -3.62
CA LYS A 74 -3.56 -17.11 -3.81
C LYS A 74 -4.41 -17.77 -2.72
N LYS A 75 -3.82 -18.52 -1.78
CA LYS A 75 -4.57 -19.24 -0.74
C LYS A 75 -4.79 -18.35 0.48
N TYR A 76 -6.04 -17.87 0.58
CA TYR A 76 -6.62 -17.35 1.81
C TYR A 76 -6.60 -18.45 2.87
N ILE A 77 -5.78 -18.30 3.91
CA ILE A 77 -5.98 -19.05 5.14
C ILE A 77 -7.14 -18.32 5.83
N ALA A 78 -8.32 -18.94 5.74
CA ALA A 78 -9.48 -18.57 6.55
C ALA A 78 -9.23 -18.87 8.03
#